data_AF-A0A4U5N3J6-F1
#
_entry.id   AF-A0A4U5N3J6-F1
#
_cell.length_a   1.000
_cell.length_b   1.000
_cell.length_c   1.000
_cell.angle_alpha   90.00
_cell.angle_beta   90.00
_cell.angle_gamma   90.00
#
_symmetry.space_group_name_H-M   'P 1'
#
loop_
_entity.id
_entity.type
_entity.pdbx_description
1 polymer ?
#
loop_
_entity_poly.entity_id
_entity_poly.type
_entity_poly.pdbx_seq_one_letter_code
_entity_poly.pdbx_strand_id
1 'polypeptide(L)'
;MGVKWRPTAQGFFKRWLQNQNTFVCRQGTDSCVIDFDTRNRCQYCRLQKCLSLGMSGQPRQVLPVIDADLDSLPQPTALQQILLDPKMEENDEFPELDLKPYEEEVEQARSEVTAVQQRMHKFERLWKKETDEYLAKKAEFEQIEARYLDRRDVYLEALENRKRKLENAKSDYDTKMRRLNDAREGCFDRDYF
;
A
#
# COMPACT_ATOMS: atom_id res chain seq x y z
N MET A 1 2.61 -17.62 -4.65
CA MET A 1 1.94 -18.70 -5.39
C MET A 1 1.53 -18.20 -6.78
N GLY A 2 2.12 -18.74 -7.86
CA GLY A 2 1.78 -18.37 -9.25
C GLY A 2 0.87 -19.43 -9.87
N VAL A 3 -0.30 -19.03 -10.34
CA VAL A 3 -1.26 -19.95 -10.95
C VAL A 3 -0.73 -20.41 -12.31
N LYS A 4 -0.49 -21.72 -12.48
CA LYS A 4 -0.03 -22.31 -13.75
C LYS A 4 -1.22 -22.41 -14.72
N TRP A 5 -1.27 -21.50 -15.69
CA TRP A 5 -2.38 -21.42 -16.66
C TRP A 5 -2.16 -22.33 -17.87
N ARG A 6 -3.26 -22.85 -18.46
CA ARG A 6 -3.21 -23.63 -19.71
C ARG A 6 -2.67 -22.78 -20.88
N PRO A 7 -1.95 -23.38 -21.86
CA PRO A 7 -1.34 -22.65 -22.99
C PRO A 7 -2.31 -21.75 -23.77
N THR A 8 -3.56 -22.21 -23.92
CA THR A 8 -4.61 -21.48 -24.65
C THR A 8 -5.07 -20.17 -23.99
N ALA A 9 -4.92 -20.04 -22.66
CA ALA A 9 -5.24 -18.81 -21.94
C ALA A 9 -4.05 -17.83 -21.98
N GLN A 10 -2.83 -18.36 -21.87
CA GLN A 10 -1.59 -17.58 -21.99
C GLN A 10 -1.45 -16.91 -23.37
N GLY A 11 -1.73 -17.65 -24.46
CA GLY A 11 -1.65 -17.11 -25.83
C GLY A 11 -2.73 -16.06 -26.16
N PHE A 12 -3.87 -16.07 -25.48
CA PHE A 12 -4.89 -15.01 -25.62
C PHE A 12 -4.42 -13.73 -24.91
N PHE A 13 -3.96 -13.86 -23.66
CA PHE A 13 -3.50 -12.72 -22.85
C PHE A 13 -2.26 -12.03 -23.45
N LYS A 14 -1.27 -12.80 -23.95
CA LYS A 14 -0.10 -12.25 -24.66
C LYS A 14 -0.49 -11.39 -25.86
N ARG A 15 -1.44 -11.87 -26.68
CA ARG A 15 -1.92 -11.12 -27.86
C ARG A 15 -2.68 -9.85 -27.48
N TRP A 16 -3.44 -9.87 -26.38
CA TRP A 16 -4.07 -8.67 -25.86
C TRP A 16 -3.05 -7.64 -25.37
N LEU A 17 -2.01 -8.07 -24.64
CA LEU A 17 -0.96 -7.18 -24.15
C LEU A 17 -0.19 -6.47 -25.25
N GLN A 18 0.15 -7.19 -26.33
CA GLN A 18 0.92 -6.65 -27.44
C GLN A 18 0.14 -5.59 -28.22
N ASN A 19 -1.17 -5.77 -28.38
CA ASN A 19 -1.98 -4.91 -29.24
C ASN A 19 -2.84 -3.90 -28.46
N GLN A 20 -2.91 -4.00 -27.12
CA GLN A 20 -3.75 -3.16 -26.25
C GLN A 20 -5.21 -3.05 -26.74
N ASN A 21 -5.72 -4.12 -27.36
CA ASN A 21 -7.05 -4.10 -27.95
C ASN A 21 -8.11 -3.89 -26.87
N THR A 22 -8.94 -2.86 -27.04
CA THR A 22 -10.12 -2.63 -26.22
C THR A 22 -11.23 -3.57 -26.67
N PHE A 23 -11.58 -4.51 -25.80
CA PHE A 23 -12.72 -5.39 -26.05
C PHE A 23 -13.99 -4.80 -25.44
N VAL A 24 -15.12 -4.95 -26.11
CA VAL A 24 -16.44 -4.56 -25.60
C VAL A 24 -17.32 -5.81 -25.52
N CYS A 25 -18.09 -5.94 -24.43
CA CYS A 25 -19.04 -7.04 -24.30
C CYS A 25 -20.20 -6.86 -25.29
N ARG A 26 -20.35 -7.79 -26.23
CA ARG A 26 -21.44 -7.75 -27.22
C ARG A 26 -22.83 -7.96 -26.62
N GLN A 27 -22.92 -8.51 -25.41
CA GLN A 27 -24.18 -8.73 -24.70
C GLN A 27 -24.53 -7.58 -23.74
N GLY A 28 -23.62 -6.63 -23.51
CA GLY A 28 -23.84 -5.50 -22.61
C GLY A 28 -23.99 -5.84 -21.12
N THR A 29 -23.89 -7.12 -20.73
CA THR A 29 -24.06 -7.60 -19.35
C THR A 29 -22.77 -7.71 -18.57
N ASP A 30 -21.61 -7.59 -19.24
CA ASP A 30 -20.25 -7.72 -18.67
C ASP A 30 -19.98 -8.97 -17.80
N SER A 31 -20.84 -9.98 -17.88
CA SER A 31 -20.88 -11.15 -17.00
C SER A 31 -21.10 -12.46 -17.76
N CYS A 32 -20.70 -12.51 -19.04
CA CYS A 32 -20.83 -13.73 -19.86
C CYS A 32 -20.12 -14.91 -19.20
N VAL A 33 -20.81 -16.06 -19.12
CA VAL A 33 -20.23 -17.33 -18.66
C VAL A 33 -19.19 -17.82 -19.68
N ILE A 34 -17.98 -18.10 -19.19
CA ILE A 34 -16.81 -18.52 -19.99
C ILE A 34 -16.48 -19.97 -19.67
N ASP A 35 -16.94 -20.88 -20.53
CA ASP A 35 -16.64 -22.32 -20.50
C ASP A 35 -15.69 -22.74 -21.63
N PHE A 36 -15.26 -24.00 -21.65
CA PHE A 36 -14.30 -24.50 -22.63
C PHE A 36 -14.75 -24.27 -24.09
N ASP A 37 -16.02 -24.54 -24.38
CA ASP A 37 -16.60 -24.41 -25.72
C ASP A 37 -16.98 -22.96 -26.06
N THR A 38 -17.36 -22.17 -25.06
CA THR A 38 -17.91 -20.81 -25.24
C THR A 38 -16.89 -19.70 -25.00
N ARG A 39 -15.65 -20.02 -24.62
CA ARG A 39 -14.60 -19.04 -24.28
C ARG A 39 -14.25 -18.02 -25.36
N ASN A 40 -14.54 -18.30 -26.62
CA ASN A 40 -14.28 -17.36 -27.72
C ASN A 40 -15.46 -16.39 -27.97
N ARG A 41 -16.61 -16.59 -27.30
CA ARG A 41 -17.85 -15.84 -27.54
C ARG A 41 -17.77 -14.38 -27.10
N CYS A 42 -17.07 -14.10 -26.00
CA CYS A 42 -16.87 -12.74 -25.51
C CYS A 42 -15.41 -12.51 -25.09
N GLN A 43 -14.68 -11.75 -25.91
CA GLN A 43 -13.28 -11.41 -25.64
C GLN A 43 -13.12 -10.51 -24.40
N TYR A 44 -14.09 -9.62 -24.16
CA TYR A 44 -14.10 -8.76 -22.97
C TYR A 44 -14.25 -9.57 -21.69
N CYS A 45 -15.31 -10.36 -21.53
CA CYS A 45 -15.54 -11.15 -20.31
C CYS A 45 -14.43 -12.20 -20.09
N ARG A 46 -13.84 -12.74 -21.17
CA ARG A 46 -12.67 -13.62 -21.08
C ARG A 46 -11.45 -12.89 -20.53
N LEU A 47 -11.16 -11.69 -21.05
CA LEU A 47 -10.05 -10.87 -20.54
C LEU A 47 -10.29 -10.49 -19.08
N GLN A 48 -11.48 -10.04 -18.72
CA GLN A 48 -11.83 -9.71 -17.33
C GLN A 48 -11.64 -10.90 -16.40
N LYS A 49 -12.03 -12.11 -16.81
CA LYS A 49 -11.77 -13.35 -16.05
C LYS A 49 -10.27 -13.67 -15.94
N CYS A 50 -9.49 -13.42 -16.99
CA CYS A 50 -8.03 -13.56 -16.93
C CYS A 50 -7.41 -12.58 -15.92
N LEU A 51 -7.83 -11.31 -15.95
CA LEU A 51 -7.37 -10.27 -15.02
C LEU A 51 -7.80 -10.59 -13.57
N SER A 52 -9.05 -11.00 -13.36
CA SER A 52 -9.58 -11.34 -12.03
C SER A 52 -8.87 -12.54 -11.40
N LEU A 53 -8.37 -13.45 -12.22
CA LEU A 53 -7.55 -14.59 -11.80
C LEU A 53 -6.06 -14.23 -11.61
N GLY A 54 -5.68 -12.97 -11.82
CA GLY A 54 -4.33 -12.47 -11.55
C GLY A 54 -3.38 -12.47 -12.75
N MET A 55 -3.88 -12.51 -13.99
CA MET A 55 -3.05 -12.15 -15.14
C MET A 55 -2.85 -10.63 -15.15
N SER A 56 -1.67 -10.14 -14.77
CA SER A 56 -1.34 -8.71 -14.82
C SER A 56 -0.61 -8.37 -16.11
N GLY A 57 -0.93 -7.21 -16.71
CA GLY A 57 -0.23 -6.70 -17.89
C GLY A 57 1.06 -5.95 -17.56
N GLN A 58 1.30 -5.68 -16.29
CA GLN A 58 2.60 -5.24 -15.85
C GLN A 58 3.54 -6.46 -15.91
N PRO A 59 4.76 -6.31 -16.47
CA PRO A 59 5.79 -7.30 -16.21
C PRO A 59 5.82 -7.50 -14.70
N ARG A 60 5.84 -8.76 -14.24
CA ARG A 60 6.24 -8.97 -12.85
C ARG A 60 7.56 -8.21 -12.73
N GLN A 61 7.59 -7.17 -11.92
CA GLN A 61 8.83 -6.75 -11.32
C GLN A 61 9.16 -7.90 -10.37
N VAL A 62 9.70 -8.97 -10.96
CA VAL A 62 10.47 -9.95 -10.24
C VAL A 62 11.65 -9.11 -9.78
N LEU A 63 11.58 -8.54 -8.57
CA LEU A 63 12.79 -8.26 -7.80
C LEU A 63 13.69 -9.46 -8.06
N PRO A 64 14.95 -9.31 -8.52
CA PRO A 64 15.76 -10.45 -8.95
C PRO A 64 15.70 -11.53 -7.88
N VAL A 65 14.84 -12.53 -8.12
CA VAL A 65 14.62 -13.60 -7.19
C VAL A 65 15.84 -14.46 -7.33
N ILE A 66 16.36 -14.85 -6.20
CA ILE A 66 17.45 -15.77 -5.93
C ILE A 66 17.03 -17.19 -6.36
N ASP A 67 16.39 -17.31 -7.52
CA ASP A 67 16.11 -18.55 -8.24
C ASP A 67 17.20 -18.67 -9.31
N ALA A 68 18.47 -18.61 -8.90
CA ALA A 68 19.43 -19.44 -9.62
C ALA A 68 18.91 -20.85 -9.38
N ASP A 69 18.25 -21.44 -10.39
CA ASP A 69 17.88 -22.85 -10.38
C ASP A 69 19.12 -23.58 -9.86
N LEU A 70 19.00 -24.35 -8.78
CA LEU A 70 20.13 -25.11 -8.23
C LEU A 70 20.77 -26.00 -9.33
N ASP A 71 19.98 -26.29 -10.38
CA ASP A 71 20.32 -26.99 -11.62
C ASP A 71 21.17 -26.18 -12.63
N SER A 72 21.33 -24.87 -12.43
CA SER A 72 22.10 -23.95 -13.29
C SER A 72 23.49 -23.61 -12.75
N LEU A 73 23.82 -24.06 -11.54
CA LEU A 73 25.19 -24.08 -11.04
C LEU A 73 26.03 -24.99 -11.95
N PRO A 74 27.28 -24.61 -12.30
CA PRO A 74 28.17 -25.51 -13.01
C PRO A 74 28.35 -26.78 -12.18
N GLN A 75 27.80 -27.89 -12.68
CA GLN A 75 28.03 -29.22 -12.09
C GLN A 75 29.54 -29.48 -12.11
N PRO A 76 30.15 -29.97 -11.03
CA PRO A 76 31.59 -30.21 -11.01
C PRO A 76 31.93 -31.28 -12.05
N THR A 77 32.43 -30.83 -13.21
CA THR A 77 32.76 -31.67 -14.37
C THR A 77 33.78 -32.75 -14.03
N ALA A 78 34.64 -32.51 -13.04
CA ALA A 78 35.61 -33.48 -12.56
C ALA A 78 34.95 -34.70 -11.89
N LEU A 79 33.89 -34.50 -11.10
CA LEU A 79 33.15 -35.58 -10.43
C LEU A 79 32.31 -36.39 -11.43
N GLN A 80 31.74 -35.73 -12.42
CA GLN A 80 31.03 -36.39 -13.52
C GLN A 80 31.96 -37.25 -14.38
N GLN A 81 33.20 -36.81 -14.64
CA GLN A 81 34.20 -37.58 -15.38
C GLN A 81 34.66 -38.84 -14.64
N ILE A 82 34.82 -38.77 -13.31
CA ILE A 82 35.15 -39.95 -12.47
C ILE A 82 34.01 -40.97 -12.44
N LEU A 83 32.75 -40.53 -12.51
CA LEU A 83 31.56 -41.38 -12.52
C LEU A 83 31.26 -42.06 -13.87
N LEU A 84 31.86 -41.59 -14.96
CA LEU A 84 31.59 -42.09 -16.33
C LEU A 84 32.49 -43.26 -16.75
N ASP A 85 33.64 -43.50 -16.08
CA ASP A 85 34.55 -44.60 -16.38
C ASP A 85 34.97 -45.38 -15.11
N PRO A 86 34.26 -46.47 -14.73
CA PRO A 86 34.67 -47.33 -13.63
C PRO A 86 35.61 -48.42 -14.16
N LYS A 87 36.84 -48.06 -14.54
CA LYS A 87 37.91 -49.07 -14.67
C LYS A 87 38.80 -48.95 -13.45
N MET A 88 38.40 -49.63 -12.37
CA MET A 88 39.24 -49.81 -11.19
C MET A 88 40.18 -51.00 -11.44
N GLU A 89 41.48 -50.78 -11.51
CA GLU A 89 42.46 -51.85 -11.30
C GLU A 89 42.79 -51.97 -9.80
N GLU A 90 43.19 -53.16 -9.34
CA GLU A 90 43.40 -53.47 -7.90
C GLU A 90 44.47 -52.60 -7.19
N ASN A 91 45.17 -51.72 -7.91
CA ASN A 91 46.28 -50.89 -7.39
C ASN A 91 46.17 -49.39 -7.70
N ASP A 92 45.01 -48.86 -8.10
CA ASP A 92 44.88 -47.42 -8.37
C ASP A 92 44.63 -46.61 -7.09
N GLU A 93 45.58 -45.75 -6.72
CA GLU A 93 45.47 -44.81 -5.59
C GLU A 93 44.53 -43.66 -5.98
N PHE A 94 43.51 -43.41 -5.16
CA PHE A 94 42.45 -42.43 -5.46
C PHE A 94 43.03 -41.02 -5.65
N PRO A 95 42.70 -40.29 -6.74
CA PRO A 95 43.24 -38.95 -6.97
C PRO A 95 42.82 -37.97 -5.85
N GLU A 96 43.79 -37.30 -5.23
CA GLU A 96 43.53 -36.26 -4.23
C GLU A 96 42.99 -35.00 -4.93
N LEU A 97 41.74 -34.64 -4.65
CA LEU A 97 41.08 -33.45 -5.19
C LEU A 97 41.41 -32.24 -4.31
N ASP A 98 42.01 -31.19 -4.88
CA ASP A 98 42.27 -29.94 -4.16
C ASP A 98 41.00 -29.06 -4.08
N LEU A 99 40.39 -29.03 -2.90
CA LEU A 99 39.15 -28.30 -2.62
C LEU A 99 39.36 -26.85 -2.16
N LYS A 100 40.61 -26.45 -1.87
CA LYS A 100 40.90 -25.11 -1.31
C LYS A 100 40.36 -23.95 -2.14
N PRO A 101 40.43 -23.96 -3.49
CA PRO A 101 39.87 -22.87 -4.29
C PRO A 101 38.36 -22.69 -4.09
N TYR A 102 37.63 -23.79 -3.93
CA TYR A 102 36.17 -23.76 -3.72
C TYR A 102 35.82 -23.28 -2.30
N GLU A 103 36.62 -23.64 -1.30
CA GLU A 103 36.44 -23.16 0.08
C GLU A 103 36.63 -21.63 0.16
N GLU A 104 37.64 -21.09 -0.54
CA GLU A 104 37.88 -19.65 -0.63
C GLU A 104 36.73 -18.91 -1.34
N GLU A 105 36.22 -19.43 -2.45
CA GLU A 105 35.06 -18.87 -3.16
C GLU A 105 33.80 -18.83 -2.28
N VAL A 106 33.54 -19.91 -1.53
CA VAL A 106 32.40 -20.00 -0.60
C VAL A 106 32.55 -18.98 0.52
N GLU A 107 33.74 -18.83 1.09
CA GLU A 107 33.99 -17.86 2.16
C GLU A 107 33.86 -16.42 1.65
N GLN A 108 34.36 -16.13 0.45
CA GLN A 108 34.16 -14.84 -0.20
C GLN A 108 32.67 -14.54 -0.37
N ALA A 109 31.89 -15.47 -0.92
CA ALA A 109 30.44 -15.31 -1.09
C ALA A 109 29.72 -15.08 0.25
N ARG A 110 30.11 -15.79 1.32
CA ARG A 110 29.58 -15.58 2.68
C ARG A 110 29.90 -14.17 3.20
N SER A 111 31.11 -13.69 2.96
CA SER A 111 31.54 -12.36 3.38
C SER A 111 30.74 -11.26 2.68
N GLU A 112 30.46 -11.43 1.38
CA GLU A 112 29.67 -10.50 0.57
C GLU A 112 28.22 -10.45 1.05
N VAL A 113 27.60 -11.62 1.29
CA VAL A 113 26.24 -11.71 1.85
C VAL A 113 26.17 -11.00 3.21
N THR A 114 27.15 -11.26 4.08
CA THR A 114 27.21 -10.61 5.39
C THR A 114 27.35 -9.09 5.27
N ALA A 115 28.18 -8.60 4.34
CA ALA A 115 28.34 -7.17 4.08
C ALA A 115 27.05 -6.52 3.55
N VAL A 116 26.28 -7.23 2.70
CA VAL A 116 24.95 -6.78 2.26
C VAL A 116 23.99 -6.70 3.45
N GLN A 117 23.93 -7.73 4.29
CA GLN A 117 23.08 -7.76 5.49
C GLN A 117 23.40 -6.60 6.44
N GLN A 118 24.67 -6.32 6.68
CA GLN A 118 25.09 -5.19 7.52
C GLN A 118 24.65 -3.84 6.95
N ARG A 119 24.76 -3.65 5.62
CA ARG A 119 24.26 -2.44 4.95
C ARG A 119 22.75 -2.30 5.10
N MET A 120 22.00 -3.39 4.96
CA MET A 120 20.55 -3.40 5.18
C MET A 120 20.18 -3.03 6.62
N HIS A 121 20.82 -3.65 7.62
CA HIS A 121 20.58 -3.29 9.03
C HIS A 121 20.98 -1.85 9.36
N LYS A 122 22.00 -1.29 8.70
CA LYS A 122 22.32 0.14 8.83
C LYS A 122 21.20 1.00 8.26
N PHE A 123 20.70 0.66 7.07
CA PHE A 123 19.58 1.37 6.44
C PHE A 123 18.33 1.34 7.32
N GLU A 124 17.92 0.16 7.81
CA GLU A 124 16.75 0.02 8.69
C GLU A 124 16.84 0.89 9.94
N ARG A 125 18.02 0.94 10.58
CA ARG A 125 18.24 1.79 11.76
C ARG A 125 18.11 3.27 11.44
N LEU A 126 18.70 3.73 10.34
CA LEU A 126 18.62 5.14 9.92
C LEU A 126 17.18 5.52 9.57
N TRP A 127 16.50 4.66 8.80
CA TRP A 127 15.10 4.86 8.43
C TRP A 127 14.19 4.95 9.66
N LYS A 128 14.38 4.05 10.63
CA LYS A 128 13.63 4.07 11.87
C LYS A 128 13.86 5.37 12.64
N LYS A 129 15.13 5.80 12.78
CA LYS A 129 15.46 7.07 13.46
C LYS A 129 14.77 8.27 12.80
N GLU A 130 14.84 8.38 11.47
CA GLU A 130 14.21 9.48 10.73
C GLU A 130 12.67 9.45 10.87
N THR A 131 12.08 8.24 10.86
CA THR A 131 10.64 8.06 11.08
C THR A 131 10.23 8.47 12.49
N ASP A 132 10.98 8.05 13.51
CA ASP A 132 10.71 8.38 14.92
C ASP A 132 10.83 9.90 15.15
N GLU A 133 11.84 10.55 14.56
CA GLU A 133 12.00 12.02 14.59
C GLU A 133 10.83 12.75 13.93
N TYR A 134 10.36 12.26 12.77
CA TYR A 134 9.18 12.81 12.10
C TYR A 134 7.92 12.66 12.97
N LEU A 135 7.69 11.47 13.54
CA LEU A 135 6.54 11.20 14.40
C LEU A 135 6.56 12.06 15.66
N ALA A 136 7.73 12.28 16.26
CA ALA A 136 7.88 13.18 17.41
C ALA A 136 7.49 14.62 17.06
N LYS A 137 8.01 15.15 15.95
CA LYS A 137 7.63 16.51 15.48
C LYS A 137 6.15 16.63 15.15
N LYS A 138 5.57 15.59 14.56
CA LYS A 138 4.12 15.55 14.28
C LYS A 138 3.31 15.63 15.58
N ALA A 139 3.70 14.87 16.61
CA ALA A 139 3.03 14.89 17.90
C ALA A 139 3.16 16.27 18.60
N GLU A 140 4.31 16.94 18.48
CA GLU A 140 4.47 18.32 18.97
C GLU A 140 3.52 19.29 18.28
N PHE A 141 3.38 19.18 16.95
CA PHE A 141 2.45 20.02 16.19
C PHE A 141 1.00 19.79 16.62
N GLU A 142 0.58 18.53 16.78
CA GLU A 142 -0.76 18.18 17.26
C GLU A 142 -1.05 18.75 18.66
N GLN A 143 -0.06 18.77 19.55
CA GLN A 143 -0.20 19.43 20.87
C GLN A 143 -0.36 20.95 20.76
N ILE A 144 0.38 21.59 19.85
CA ILE A 144 0.26 23.04 19.61
C ILE A 144 -1.12 23.36 19.06
N GLU A 145 -1.61 22.58 18.10
CA GLU A 145 -2.93 22.72 17.51
C GLU A 145 -4.03 22.55 18.58
N ALA A 146 -3.96 21.51 19.40
CA ALA A 146 -4.91 21.29 20.50
C ALA A 146 -4.97 22.52 21.44
N ARG A 147 -3.82 23.06 21.86
CA ARG A 147 -3.77 24.27 22.70
C ARG A 147 -4.36 25.50 22.01
N TYR A 148 -4.23 25.62 20.69
CA TYR A 148 -4.82 26.71 19.93
C TYR A 148 -6.35 26.58 19.89
N LEU A 149 -6.86 25.38 19.64
CA LEU A 149 -8.29 25.08 19.60
C LEU A 149 -8.92 25.34 20.98
N ASP A 150 -8.33 24.85 22.06
CA ASP A 150 -8.83 25.11 23.43
C ASP A 150 -8.94 26.61 23.72
N ARG A 151 -7.89 27.40 23.39
CA ARG A 151 -7.93 28.86 23.56
C ARG A 151 -9.00 29.53 22.71
N ARG A 152 -9.19 29.05 21.48
CA ARG A 152 -10.22 29.55 20.57
C ARG A 152 -11.61 29.29 21.15
N ASP A 153 -11.84 28.10 21.69
CA ASP A 153 -13.15 27.71 22.23
C ASP A 153 -13.50 28.55 23.47
N VAL A 154 -12.54 28.77 24.38
CA VAL A 154 -12.72 29.70 25.52
C VAL A 154 -13.04 31.12 25.03
N TYR A 155 -12.37 31.60 23.99
CA TYR A 155 -12.62 32.93 23.43
C TYR A 155 -14.02 33.03 22.80
N LEU A 156 -14.44 32.02 22.05
CA LEU A 156 -15.77 31.95 21.44
C LEU A 156 -16.86 31.93 22.52
N GLU A 157 -16.69 31.11 23.56
CA GLU A 157 -17.62 31.06 24.68
C GLU A 157 -17.73 32.42 25.39
N ALA A 158 -16.61 33.13 25.57
CA ALA A 158 -16.63 34.48 26.12
C ALA A 158 -17.42 35.48 25.24
N LEU A 159 -17.29 35.38 23.92
CA LEU A 159 -18.06 36.20 22.98
C LEU A 159 -19.55 35.87 23.00
N GLU A 160 -19.92 34.59 23.05
CA GLU A 160 -21.31 34.15 23.16
C GLU A 160 -21.93 34.63 24.47
N ASN A 161 -21.18 34.53 25.58
CA ASN A 161 -21.58 35.07 26.88
C ASN A 161 -21.82 36.58 26.82
N ARG A 162 -20.95 37.34 26.15
CA ARG A 162 -21.13 38.78 25.95
C ARG A 162 -22.36 39.09 25.11
N LYS A 163 -22.58 38.34 24.02
CA LYS A 163 -23.77 38.48 23.16
C LYS A 163 -25.05 38.27 23.97
N ARG A 164 -25.13 37.18 24.74
CA ARG A 164 -26.29 36.85 25.60
C ARG A 164 -26.58 37.96 26.63
N LYS A 165 -25.55 38.55 27.23
CA LYS A 165 -25.73 39.70 28.15
C LYS A 165 -26.36 40.91 27.45
N LEU A 166 -25.94 41.21 26.23
CA LEU A 166 -26.51 42.30 25.44
C LEU A 166 -27.96 42.00 25.02
N GLU A 167 -28.26 40.76 24.64
CA GLU A 167 -29.62 40.33 24.30
C GLU A 167 -30.57 40.45 25.51
N ASN A 168 -30.12 40.04 26.70
CA ASN A 168 -30.89 40.22 27.92
C ASN A 168 -31.12 41.70 28.25
N ALA A 169 -30.07 42.52 28.18
CA ALA A 169 -30.19 43.97 28.42
C ALA A 169 -31.13 44.65 27.42
N LYS A 170 -31.12 44.21 26.16
CA LYS A 170 -32.07 44.67 25.13
C LYS A 170 -33.50 44.27 25.49
N SER A 171 -33.73 43.02 25.88
CA SER A 171 -35.05 42.53 26.30
C SER A 171 -35.61 43.30 27.51
N ASP A 172 -34.74 43.62 28.48
CA ASP A 172 -35.11 44.41 29.65
C ASP A 172 -35.49 45.84 29.26
N TYR A 173 -34.72 46.46 28.36
CA TYR A 173 -35.02 47.78 27.81
C TYR A 173 -36.36 47.78 27.05
N ASP A 174 -36.58 46.84 26.14
CA ASP A 174 -37.81 46.70 25.36
C ASP A 174 -39.03 46.51 26.28
N THR A 175 -38.87 45.75 27.36
CA THR A 175 -39.91 45.56 28.38
C THR A 175 -40.20 46.83 29.16
N LYS A 176 -39.16 47.59 29.53
CA LYS A 176 -39.33 48.90 30.18
C LYS A 176 -40.03 49.90 29.26
N MET A 177 -39.68 49.92 27.98
CA MET A 177 -40.32 50.77 26.98
C MET A 177 -41.80 50.42 26.77
N ARG A 178 -42.14 49.13 26.70
CA ARG A 178 -43.55 48.68 26.65
C ARG A 178 -44.35 49.21 27.84
N ARG A 179 -43.85 49.00 29.06
CA ARG A 179 -44.52 49.50 30.28
C ARG A 179 -44.72 51.01 30.29
N LEU A 180 -43.75 51.78 29.79
CA LEU A 180 -43.87 53.24 29.69
C LEU A 180 -44.94 53.65 28.67
N ASN A 181 -45.00 52.97 27.53
CA ASN A 181 -46.02 53.21 26.52
C ASN A 181 -47.43 52.85 27.04
N ASP A 182 -47.58 51.68 27.68
CA ASP A 182 -48.86 51.25 28.29
C ASP A 182 -49.33 52.25 29.35
N ALA A 183 -48.42 52.76 30.19
CA ALA A 183 -48.73 53.78 31.18
C ALA A 183 -49.15 55.10 30.54
N ARG A 184 -48.51 55.49 29.43
CA ARG A 184 -48.88 56.70 28.67
C ARG A 184 -50.27 56.56 28.06
N GLU A 185 -50.59 55.42 27.45
CA GLU A 185 -51.89 55.15 26.84
C GLU A 185 -52.99 55.05 27.92
N GLY A 186 -52.74 54.36 29.03
CA GLY A 186 -53.68 54.26 30.15
C GLY A 186 -53.94 55.56 30.93
N CYS A 187 -53.08 56.58 30.76
CA CYS A 187 -53.33 57.93 31.27
C CYS A 187 -54.30 58.73 30.38
N PHE A 188 -54.39 58.45 29.08
CA PHE A 188 -55.32 59.16 28.19
C PHE A 188 -56.80 58.76 28.42
N ASP A 189 -57.05 57.55 28.92
CA ASP A 189 -58.42 57.03 29.14
C ASP A 189 -59.08 57.52 30.45
N ARG A 190 -58.34 58.17 31.37
CA ARG A 190 -58.90 58.66 32.65
C ARG A 190 -59.44 60.09 32.62
N ASP A 191 -59.15 60.86 31.58
CA ASP A 191 -59.53 62.28 31.49
C ASP A 191 -60.84 62.53 30.70
N TYR A 192 -61.59 61.47 30.37
CA TYR A 192 -62.90 61.56 29.70
C TYR A 192 -64.04 61.00 30.60
N PHE A 193 -64.30 61.61 31.76
CA PHE A 193 -65.59 61.54 32.45
C PHE A 193 -65.80 62.75 33.36
#